data_AF-A0A0E3SS39-F1
#
_entry.id   AF-A0A0E3SS39-F1
#
_cell.length_a   1.000
_cell.length_b   1.000
_cell.length_c   1.000
_cell.angle_alpha   90.00
_cell.angle_beta   90.00
_cell.angle_gamma   90.00
#
_symmetry.space_group_name_H-M   'P 1'
#
loop_
_entity.id
_entity.type
_entity.pdbx_description
1 polymer ?
#
loop_
_entity_poly.entity_id
_entity_poly.type
_entity_poly.pdbx_seq_one_letter_code
_entity_poly.pdbx_strand_id
1 'polypeptide(L)'
;MAAVEDVDGDGESFYRQELAVTDGNLITASGIVPLEFAKEVIRNLDVFSAQTLKAWYQLSVTHEMQYFHAIMESLEEWGRSLQ
;
A
#
# COMPACT_ATOMS: atom_id res chain seq x y z
N MET A 1 -2.70 41.60 -3.52
CA MET A 1 -2.55 40.34 -4.27
C MET A 1 -1.17 39.82 -3.90
N ALA A 2 -1.08 38.87 -2.98
CA ALA A 2 0.20 38.28 -2.62
C ALA A 2 0.60 37.33 -3.76
N ALA A 3 1.84 37.45 -4.23
CA ALA A 3 2.43 36.53 -5.19
C ALA A 3 2.36 35.12 -4.60
N VAL A 4 1.89 34.17 -5.42
CA VAL A 4 2.07 32.75 -5.15
C VAL A 4 3.57 32.55 -5.03
N GLU A 5 4.03 32.06 -3.86
CA GLU A 5 5.43 31.75 -3.67
C GLU A 5 5.86 30.75 -4.74
N ASP A 6 6.91 31.11 -5.48
CA ASP A 6 7.58 30.24 -6.43
C ASP A 6 7.97 28.95 -5.71
N VAL A 7 7.41 27.82 -6.15
CA VAL A 7 7.82 26.50 -5.65
C VAL A 7 9.20 26.22 -6.22
N ASP A 8 10.23 26.40 -5.39
CA ASP A 8 11.61 26.08 -5.71
C ASP A 8 11.78 24.56 -5.99
N GLY A 9 12.18 24.19 -7.22
CA GLY A 9 12.82 22.90 -7.56
C GLY A 9 11.97 21.89 -8.36
N ASP A 10 12.49 21.44 -9.52
CA ASP A 10 11.83 20.52 -10.48
C ASP A 10 11.12 19.33 -9.81
N GLY A 11 9.78 19.36 -9.78
CA GLY A 11 8.95 18.25 -9.31
C GLY A 11 9.20 16.93 -10.06
N GLU A 12 9.73 17.01 -11.28
CA GLU A 12 10.16 15.84 -12.07
C GLU A 12 11.24 15.02 -11.36
N SER A 13 12.11 15.64 -10.57
CA SER A 13 13.16 14.94 -9.82
C SER A 13 12.62 14.00 -8.74
N PHE A 14 11.39 14.21 -8.28
CA PHE A 14 10.70 13.34 -7.32
C PHE A 14 9.83 12.29 -8.00
N TYR A 15 9.66 12.36 -9.32
CA TYR A 15 8.85 11.40 -10.06
C TYR A 15 9.53 10.02 -10.05
N ARG A 16 8.74 8.98 -9.73
CA ARG A 16 9.17 7.58 -9.82
C ARG A 16 8.27 6.83 -10.76
N GLN A 17 8.86 6.06 -11.68
CA GLN A 17 8.14 5.15 -12.58
C GLN A 17 7.68 3.88 -11.85
N GLU A 18 6.86 4.06 -10.82
CA GLU A 18 6.28 3.01 -9.98
C GLU A 18 4.75 3.09 -10.02
N LEU A 19 4.07 1.95 -9.85
CA LEU A 19 2.61 1.88 -9.93
C LEU A 19 1.92 2.63 -8.79
N ALA A 20 2.51 2.58 -7.59
CA ALA A 20 2.09 3.33 -6.42
C ALA A 20 3.32 3.66 -5.55
N VAL A 21 3.33 4.84 -4.94
CA VAL A 21 4.42 5.36 -4.11
C VAL A 21 3.84 5.88 -2.81
N THR A 22 4.48 5.53 -1.69
CA THR A 22 4.20 6.10 -0.37
C THR A 22 5.38 6.99 0.05
N ASP A 23 5.08 8.24 0.40
CA ASP A 23 6.01 9.17 1.06
C ASP A 23 5.37 9.70 2.35
N GLY A 24 5.78 9.15 3.50
CA GLY A 24 5.11 9.38 4.78
C GLY A 24 3.62 9.02 4.71
N ASN A 25 2.76 10.02 4.87
CA ASN A 25 1.30 9.86 4.80
C ASN A 25 0.69 10.21 3.42
N LEU A 26 1.53 10.55 2.43
CA LEU A 26 1.09 10.79 1.06
C LEU A 26 1.26 9.52 0.24
N ILE A 27 0.15 9.05 -0.36
CA ILE A 27 0.15 7.90 -1.24
C ILE A 27 -0.34 8.35 -2.61
N THR A 28 0.46 8.13 -3.64
CA THR A 28 0.11 8.39 -5.03
C THR A 28 0.17 7.09 -5.84
N ALA A 29 -0.64 6.99 -6.87
CA ALA A 29 -0.65 5.84 -7.77
C ALA A 29 -1.13 6.23 -9.16
N SER A 30 -0.82 5.41 -10.15
CA SER A 30 -1.44 5.54 -11.46
C SER A 30 -2.95 5.24 -11.38
N GLY A 31 -3.77 6.01 -12.10
CA GLY A 31 -5.24 5.92 -12.00
C GLY A 31 -5.85 4.60 -12.49
N ILE A 32 -5.06 3.72 -13.10
CA ILE A 32 -5.50 2.42 -13.63
C ILE A 32 -5.02 1.21 -12.80
N VAL A 33 -4.34 1.43 -11.67
CA VAL A 33 -3.76 0.38 -10.81
C VAL A 33 -4.31 0.46 -9.37
N PRO A 34 -5.61 0.18 -9.18
CA PRO A 34 -6.27 0.34 -7.88
C PRO A 34 -5.76 -0.64 -6.82
N LEU A 35 -5.25 -1.82 -7.21
CA LEU A 35 -4.79 -2.83 -6.27
C LEU A 35 -3.49 -2.41 -5.57
N GLU A 36 -2.56 -1.84 -6.32
CA GLU A 36 -1.31 -1.29 -5.82
C GLU A 36 -1.57 -0.12 -4.87
N PHE A 37 -2.49 0.78 -5.23
CA PHE A 37 -2.93 1.85 -4.33
C PHE A 37 -3.50 1.29 -3.01
N ALA A 38 -4.42 0.33 -3.09
CA ALA A 38 -5.01 -0.27 -1.91
C ALA A 38 -3.97 -0.98 -1.01
N LYS A 39 -2.99 -1.68 -1.61
CA LYS A 39 -1.88 -2.29 -0.88
C LYS A 39 -1.06 -1.26 -0.10
N GLU A 40 -0.74 -0.13 -0.72
CA GLU A 40 0.00 0.96 -0.08
C GLU A 40 -0.79 1.58 1.09
N VAL A 41 -2.10 1.79 0.90
CA VAL A 41 -2.99 2.31 1.95
C VAL A 41 -3.05 1.37 3.14
N ILE A 42 -3.32 0.08 2.91
CA ILE A 42 -3.39 -0.92 3.99
C ILE A 42 -2.07 -1.02 4.74
N ARG A 43 -0.95 -0.98 4.01
CA ARG A 43 0.39 -0.96 4.59
C ARG A 43 0.61 0.27 5.47
N ASN A 44 0.25 1.46 5.00
CA ASN A 44 0.49 2.70 5.75
C ASN A 44 -0.40 2.82 6.99
N LEU A 45 -1.60 2.23 6.95
CA LEU A 45 -2.50 2.17 8.10
C LEU A 45 -2.07 1.13 9.16
N ASP A 46 -1.12 0.24 8.82
CA ASP A 46 -0.62 -0.83 9.69
C ASP A 46 -1.74 -1.70 10.31
N VAL A 47 -2.83 -1.90 9.55
CA VAL A 47 -4.00 -2.68 10.00
C VAL A 47 -3.85 -4.17 9.76
N PHE A 48 -2.82 -4.58 9.00
CA PHE A 48 -2.47 -5.97 8.73
C PHE A 48 -0.99 -6.20 9.04
N SER A 49 -0.67 -7.38 9.58
CA SER A 49 0.70 -7.86 9.59
C SER A 49 1.27 -7.92 8.16
N ALA A 50 2.59 -7.84 8.02
CA ALA A 50 3.24 -7.95 6.71
C ALA A 50 2.89 -9.26 5.97
N GLN A 51 2.66 -10.35 6.71
CA GLN A 51 2.29 -11.65 6.16
C GLN A 51 0.85 -11.64 5.65
N THR A 52 -0.07 -11.08 6.44
CA THR A 52 -1.48 -10.92 6.05
C THR A 52 -1.63 -10.03 4.83
N LEU A 53 -0.92 -8.89 4.77
CA LEU A 53 -0.93 -8.01 3.61
C LEU A 53 -0.39 -8.71 2.36
N LYS A 54 0.69 -9.50 2.50
CA LYS A 54 1.26 -10.28 1.39
C LYS A 54 0.25 -11.32 0.86
N ALA A 55 -0.40 -12.06 1.75
CA ALA A 55 -1.39 -13.07 1.38
C ALA A 55 -2.63 -12.43 0.73
N TRP A 56 -3.12 -11.32 1.28
CA TRP A 56 -4.22 -10.54 0.70
C TRP A 56 -3.88 -10.08 -0.72
N TYR A 57 -2.70 -9.51 -0.94
CA TYR A 57 -2.28 -9.06 -2.27
C TYR A 57 -2.21 -10.22 -3.26
N GLN A 58 -1.66 -11.36 -2.86
CA GLN A 58 -1.58 -12.54 -3.72
C GLN A 58 -2.98 -13.08 -4.05
N LEU A 59 -3.90 -13.16 -3.08
CA LEU A 59 -5.28 -13.55 -3.32
C LEU A 59 -5.95 -12.63 -4.36
N SER A 60 -5.76 -11.32 -4.25
CA SER A 60 -6.33 -10.34 -5.18
C SER A 60 -5.77 -10.44 -6.61
N VAL A 61 -4.50 -10.86 -6.76
CA VAL A 61 -3.87 -11.05 -8.08
C VAL A 61 -4.26 -12.39 -8.70
N THR A 62 -4.07 -13.49 -7.95
CA THR A 62 -4.11 -14.85 -8.52
C THR A 62 -5.48 -15.50 -8.42
N HIS A 63 -6.32 -15.04 -7.49
CA HIS A 63 -7.60 -15.68 -7.15
C HIS A 63 -7.46 -17.13 -6.66
N GLU A 64 -6.26 -17.53 -6.23
CA GLU A 64 -6.01 -18.89 -5.77
C GLU A 64 -6.41 -19.06 -4.29
N MET A 65 -7.19 -20.11 -4.02
CA MET A 65 -7.72 -20.41 -2.69
C MET A 65 -6.63 -20.56 -1.61
N GLN A 66 -5.42 -20.99 -1.97
CA GLN A 66 -4.31 -21.11 -1.03
C GLN A 66 -3.98 -19.79 -0.30
N TYR A 67 -4.16 -18.64 -0.96
CA TYR A 67 -3.89 -17.35 -0.33
C TYR A 67 -5.01 -16.91 0.61
N PHE A 68 -6.25 -17.39 0.42
CA PHE A 68 -7.30 -17.23 1.42
C PHE A 68 -6.95 -17.98 2.71
N HIS A 69 -6.46 -19.22 2.61
CA HIS A 69 -5.98 -19.97 3.78
C HIS A 69 -4.83 -19.25 4.49
N ALA A 70 -3.86 -18.73 3.74
CA ALA A 70 -2.74 -17.96 4.30
C ALA A 70 -3.19 -16.68 5.01
N ILE A 71 -4.24 -16.00 4.53
CA ILE A 71 -4.83 -14.85 5.25
C ILE A 71 -5.36 -15.30 6.61
N MET A 72 -6.17 -16.36 6.65
CA MET A 72 -6.78 -16.86 7.89
C MET A 72 -5.72 -17.27 8.91
N GLU A 73 -4.70 -18.03 8.49
CA GLU A 73 -3.58 -18.45 9.35
C GLU A 73 -2.83 -17.24 9.92
N SER A 74 -2.47 -16.27 9.07
CA SER A 74 -1.72 -15.08 9.49
C SER A 74 -2.52 -14.16 10.43
N LEU A 75 -3.85 -14.08 10.27
CA LEU A 75 -4.72 -13.31 11.16
C LEU A 75 -4.79 -13.94 12.55
N GLU A 76 -4.84 -15.27 12.65
CA GLU A 76 -4.80 -15.97 13.93
C GLU A 76 -3.47 -15.76 14.65
N GLU A 77 -2.35 -15.82 13.92
CA GLU A 77 -1.02 -15.56 14.47
C GLU A 77 -0.87 -14.12 14.96
N TRP A 78 -1.36 -13.16 14.19
CA TRP A 78 -1.35 -11.74 14.57
C TRP A 78 -2.26 -11.47 15.78
N GLY A 79 -3.45 -12.08 15.83
CA GLY A 79 -4.33 -11.96 17.00
C GLY A 79 -3.67 -12.52 18.27
N ARG A 80 -2.92 -13.62 18.16
CA ARG A 80 -2.17 -14.21 19.27
C ARG A 80 -0.98 -13.35 19.73
N SER A 81 -0.35 -12.57 18.84
CA SER A 81 0.78 -11.70 19.23
C SER A 81 0.37 -10.42 19.95
N LEU A 82 -0.93 -10.08 19.94
CA LEU A 82 -1.51 -8.95 20.65
C LEU A 82 -1.98 -9.29 22.08
N GLN A 83 -1.90 -10.56 22.48
CA GLN A 83 -2.26 -11.06 23.82
C GLN A 83 -1.03 -11.21 24.72
#